data_AF-A0A8H8UHH6-F1
#
_entry.id   AF-A0A8H8UHH6-F1
#
_cell.length_a   1.000
_cell.length_b   1.000
_cell.length_c   1.000
_cell.angle_alpha   90.00
_cell.angle_beta   90.00
_cell.angle_gamma   90.00
#
_symmetry.space_group_name_H-M   'P 1'
#
loop_
_entity.id
_entity.type
_entity.pdbx_description
1 polymer ?
#
loop_
_entity_poly.entity_id
_entity_poly.type
_entity_poly.pdbx_seq_one_letter_code
_entity_poly.pdbx_strand_id
1 'polypeptide(L)'
;MHSLLPLLFGAIAITSASPFEKRTVAALNTLAFDEAQPRDSTATRAFSGTSIKTGDGRCLFIDELSGDFRANLNPIQVAACDGSAGQSWDVITAGAHDNVAGTMLLVNTLTQACMNFDDRRAPGNQVIMFSCGGRADGGGTVVPSQLFNFTGGAGPLALQPQSGANVCLAVTSANVLDQAPCAAGDDTQSFSFGGANSSGAGATTSVAAASPTTPLAGATPTPTSALASSASIIPATDTKVPVTASVPSVSTPAIGSAAQIASSNPTSAVPVSRAGGSLQPSAAAEANPKDTTATLAFSSASIKTSSGQCLFIDSTAGDFRQNLIPIAVQDCTGAAGEKFDIITAGAHNNEANSTLVVSSLTEGCLNFDDRRAAGDQVLMFSCGGRADGGGAVTDSQLFPFGGGNSIVLAPKNGAGATCLFANGAKLDEQACTGDATQAFNIVA
;
A
#
# COMPACT_ATOMS: atom_id res chain seq x y z
N MET A 1 -10.06 50.31 50.92
CA MET A 1 -9.74 48.87 50.74
C MET A 1 -9.50 48.67 49.25
N HIS A 2 -8.35 48.14 48.84
CA HIS A 2 -8.07 47.86 47.43
C HIS A 2 -8.48 46.42 47.12
N SER A 3 -9.33 46.22 46.12
CA SER A 3 -9.73 44.88 45.66
C SER A 3 -8.94 44.55 44.40
N LEU A 4 -8.17 43.46 44.44
CA LEU A 4 -7.43 42.93 43.29
C LEU A 4 -8.27 41.86 42.60
N LEU A 5 -8.44 41.99 41.28
CA LEU A 5 -9.15 41.01 40.45
C LEU A 5 -8.21 40.55 39.32
N PRO A 6 -7.74 39.29 39.33
CA PRO A 6 -6.88 38.78 38.26
C PRO A 6 -7.73 38.34 37.05
N LEU A 7 -7.39 38.83 35.85
CA LEU A 7 -7.89 38.23 34.61
C LEU A 7 -7.13 36.93 34.34
N LEU A 8 -7.86 35.83 34.16
CA LEU A 8 -7.32 34.58 33.62
C LEU A 8 -7.65 34.51 32.11
N PHE A 9 -6.65 34.73 31.26
CA PHE A 9 -6.79 34.48 29.82
C PHE A 9 -6.55 32.99 29.52
N GLY A 10 -7.63 32.22 29.38
CA GLY A 10 -7.58 30.86 28.87
C GLY A 10 -7.41 30.86 27.35
N ALA A 11 -6.25 30.41 26.85
CA ALA A 11 -6.02 30.25 25.41
C ALA A 11 -6.71 28.96 24.91
N ILE A 12 -7.85 29.11 24.22
CA ILE A 12 -8.52 27.99 23.55
C ILE A 12 -7.78 27.71 22.24
N ALA A 13 -6.97 26.65 22.23
CA ALA A 13 -6.38 26.12 21.01
C ALA A 13 -7.48 25.41 20.19
N ILE A 14 -8.07 26.11 19.22
CA ILE A 14 -9.02 25.51 18.27
C ILE A 14 -8.22 24.66 17.29
N THR A 15 -8.03 23.38 17.61
CA THR A 15 -7.55 22.38 16.66
C THR A 15 -8.62 22.16 15.60
N SER A 16 -8.51 22.85 14.47
CA SER A 16 -9.35 22.61 13.30
C SER A 16 -9.01 21.25 12.72
N ALA A 17 -9.71 20.20 13.19
CA ALA A 17 -9.73 18.93 12.50
C ALA A 17 -10.34 19.17 11.10
N SER A 18 -9.51 19.13 10.07
CA SER A 18 -9.98 19.18 8.69
C SER A 18 -11.00 18.04 8.49
N PRO A 19 -12.18 18.31 7.92
CA PRO A 19 -13.12 17.24 7.61
C PRO A 19 -12.41 16.27 6.65
N PHE A 20 -12.31 15.00 7.03
CA PHE A 20 -11.72 13.98 6.19
C PHE A 20 -12.46 13.95 4.85
N GLU A 21 -11.78 14.32 3.76
CA GLU A 21 -12.29 14.06 2.42
C GLU A 21 -12.50 12.56 2.31
N LYS A 22 -13.75 12.14 2.06
CA LYS A 22 -14.05 10.72 1.85
C LYS A 22 -13.24 10.26 0.65
N ARG A 23 -12.24 9.39 0.90
CA ARG A 23 -11.59 8.64 -0.17
C ARG A 23 -12.69 7.89 -0.92
N THR A 24 -12.86 8.22 -2.19
CA THR A 24 -13.80 7.55 -3.08
C THR A 24 -13.13 7.33 -4.42
N VAL A 25 -13.37 6.16 -5.00
CA VAL A 25 -12.97 5.83 -6.36
C VAL A 25 -14.20 5.80 -7.27
N ALA A 26 -14.04 6.18 -8.54
CA ALA A 26 -15.16 6.12 -9.50
C ALA A 26 -15.53 4.67 -9.89
N ALA A 27 -14.58 3.74 -9.75
CA ALA A 27 -14.73 2.30 -9.91
C ALA A 27 -13.55 1.59 -9.24
N LEU A 28 -13.71 0.29 -8.94
CA LEU A 28 -12.59 -0.59 -8.58
C LEU A 28 -11.78 -0.99 -9.82
N ASN A 29 -10.52 -1.38 -9.63
CA ASN A 29 -9.78 -2.15 -10.63
C ASN A 29 -10.05 -3.64 -10.36
N THR A 30 -10.85 -4.28 -11.21
CA THR A 30 -11.32 -5.66 -11.00
C THR A 30 -10.19 -6.64 -10.71
N LEU A 31 -9.09 -6.60 -11.48
CA LEU A 31 -7.97 -7.54 -11.28
C LEU A 31 -7.29 -7.35 -9.91
N ALA A 32 -7.05 -6.09 -9.51
CA ALA A 32 -6.41 -5.80 -8.23
C ALA A 32 -7.34 -5.98 -7.03
N PHE A 33 -8.67 -5.88 -7.23
CA PHE A 33 -9.68 -6.24 -6.24
C PHE A 33 -9.78 -7.76 -6.07
N ASP A 34 -9.88 -8.52 -7.16
CA ASP A 34 -9.93 -9.98 -7.15
C ASP A 34 -8.66 -10.60 -6.53
N GLU A 35 -7.49 -10.00 -6.79
CA GLU A 35 -6.21 -10.34 -6.17
C GLU A 35 -6.19 -10.02 -4.67
N ALA A 36 -6.66 -8.82 -4.29
CA ALA A 36 -6.54 -8.32 -2.92
C ALA A 36 -7.63 -8.80 -1.95
N GLN A 37 -8.77 -9.28 -2.44
CA GLN A 37 -9.92 -9.70 -1.64
C GLN A 37 -10.38 -11.15 -1.93
N PRO A 38 -9.49 -12.15 -1.92
CA PRO A 38 -9.86 -13.53 -2.22
C PRO A 38 -10.74 -14.11 -1.10
N ARG A 39 -11.94 -14.62 -1.46
CA ARG A 39 -12.85 -15.26 -0.49
C ARG A 39 -12.20 -16.52 0.10
N ASP A 40 -11.94 -16.51 1.40
CA ASP A 40 -11.43 -17.67 2.13
C ASP A 40 -12.40 -18.87 2.03
N SER A 41 -11.95 -19.91 1.33
CA SER A 41 -12.66 -21.17 1.08
C SER A 41 -12.46 -22.21 2.20
N THR A 42 -11.52 -21.97 3.11
CA THR A 42 -11.26 -22.80 4.30
C THR A 42 -12.03 -22.31 5.54
N ALA A 43 -12.61 -21.11 5.46
CA ALA A 43 -13.25 -20.41 6.56
C ALA A 43 -14.43 -21.17 7.20
N THR A 44 -14.29 -21.48 8.48
CA THR A 44 -15.38 -21.88 9.37
C THR A 44 -16.12 -20.63 9.84
N ARG A 45 -17.42 -20.54 9.54
CA ARG A 45 -18.25 -19.35 9.77
C ARG A 45 -19.26 -19.62 10.90
N ALA A 46 -19.21 -18.82 11.95
CA ALA A 46 -20.19 -18.85 13.05
C ALA A 46 -21.51 -18.17 12.64
N PHE A 47 -21.43 -17.13 11.81
CA PHE A 47 -22.56 -16.50 11.14
C PHE A 47 -22.19 -16.23 9.67
N SER A 48 -23.17 -16.19 8.78
CA SER A 48 -22.96 -15.81 7.37
C SER A 48 -24.14 -15.02 6.84
N GLY A 49 -23.86 -14.01 6.02
CA GLY A 49 -24.85 -13.08 5.48
C GLY A 49 -25.66 -12.33 6.55
N THR A 50 -25.07 -12.08 7.73
CA THR A 50 -25.75 -11.41 8.85
C THR A 50 -25.47 -9.91 8.84
N SER A 51 -26.45 -9.11 9.26
CA SER A 51 -26.18 -7.75 9.71
C SER A 51 -25.46 -7.75 11.06
N ILE A 52 -24.52 -6.81 11.24
CA ILE A 52 -23.97 -6.41 12.54
C ILE A 52 -24.72 -5.15 12.97
N LYS A 53 -25.36 -5.19 14.14
CA LYS A 53 -26.17 -4.10 14.69
C LYS A 53 -25.51 -3.44 15.89
N THR A 54 -25.61 -2.13 15.97
CA THR A 54 -25.14 -1.29 17.09
C THR A 54 -26.17 -1.28 18.23
N GLY A 55 -25.79 -0.79 19.42
CA GLY A 55 -26.66 -0.74 20.60
C GLY A 55 -27.96 0.06 20.39
N ASP A 56 -27.93 1.07 19.51
CA ASP A 56 -29.10 1.85 19.09
C ASP A 56 -29.93 1.22 17.94
N GLY A 57 -29.61 -0.03 17.56
CA GLY A 57 -30.37 -0.81 16.59
C GLY A 57 -30.10 -0.50 15.11
N ARG A 58 -29.16 0.42 14.81
CA ARG A 58 -28.65 0.67 13.46
C ARG A 58 -27.71 -0.46 12.99
N CYS A 59 -27.35 -0.47 11.71
CA CYS A 59 -26.48 -1.47 11.11
C CYS A 59 -25.12 -0.88 10.70
N LEU A 60 -24.05 -1.67 10.90
CA LEU A 60 -22.75 -1.42 10.28
C LEU A 60 -22.84 -1.72 8.78
N PHE A 61 -22.35 -0.79 7.95
CA PHE A 61 -22.28 -0.94 6.51
C PHE A 61 -20.97 -0.43 5.94
N ILE A 62 -20.67 -0.85 4.72
CA ILE A 62 -19.60 -0.28 3.89
C ILE A 62 -20.18 0.21 2.57
N ASP A 63 -19.54 1.23 2.01
CA ASP A 63 -19.66 1.60 0.61
C ASP A 63 -18.42 1.03 -0.09
N GLU A 64 -18.61 0.16 -1.09
CA GLU A 64 -17.55 -0.53 -1.83
C GLU A 64 -16.53 0.45 -2.43
N LEU A 65 -17.00 1.61 -2.89
CA LEU A 65 -16.19 2.61 -3.57
C LEU A 65 -15.58 3.64 -2.62
N SER A 66 -15.92 3.62 -1.31
CA SER A 66 -15.42 4.59 -0.33
C SER A 66 -14.02 4.26 0.24
N GLY A 67 -13.17 3.59 -0.54
CA GLY A 67 -11.83 3.17 -0.15
C GLY A 67 -10.81 3.51 -1.23
N ASP A 68 -9.85 2.61 -1.44
CA ASP A 68 -9.06 2.56 -2.67
C ASP A 68 -9.72 1.68 -3.74
N PHE A 69 -9.07 1.61 -4.90
CA PHE A 69 -9.45 0.86 -6.09
C PHE A 69 -9.47 -0.69 -5.90
N ARG A 70 -9.20 -1.20 -4.69
CA ARG A 70 -9.29 -2.63 -4.28
C ARG A 70 -10.29 -2.86 -3.14
N ALA A 71 -11.09 -1.85 -2.79
CA ALA A 71 -11.87 -1.85 -1.56
C ALA A 71 -11.02 -2.15 -0.30
N ASN A 72 -9.80 -1.61 -0.28
CA ASN A 72 -9.05 -1.40 0.95
C ASN A 72 -9.38 -0.02 1.51
N LEU A 73 -9.26 0.14 2.83
CA LEU A 73 -9.40 1.42 3.55
C LEU A 73 -10.81 2.02 3.52
N ASN A 74 -11.87 1.25 3.20
CA ASN A 74 -13.24 1.72 3.32
C ASN A 74 -13.57 1.99 4.81
N PRO A 75 -14.03 3.19 5.19
CA PRO A 75 -14.51 3.46 6.54
C PRO A 75 -15.83 2.72 6.77
N ILE A 76 -15.94 2.08 7.94
CA ILE A 76 -17.14 1.35 8.35
C ILE A 76 -18.12 2.38 8.91
N GLN A 77 -19.30 2.47 8.28
CA GLN A 77 -20.30 3.51 8.53
C GLN A 77 -21.54 2.91 9.23
N VAL A 78 -22.37 3.76 9.85
CA VAL A 78 -23.52 3.33 10.66
C VAL A 78 -24.82 3.98 10.15
N ALA A 79 -25.70 3.17 9.56
CA ALA A 79 -26.96 3.62 8.95
C ALA A 79 -28.17 2.82 9.45
N ALA A 80 -29.38 3.24 9.06
CA ALA A 80 -30.57 2.42 9.24
C ALA A 80 -30.39 1.06 8.53
N CYS A 81 -30.87 -0.03 9.14
CA CYS A 81 -30.77 -1.35 8.54
C CYS A 81 -31.67 -1.43 7.29
N ASP A 82 -31.07 -1.66 6.12
CA ASP A 82 -31.73 -1.67 4.81
C ASP A 82 -31.66 -3.03 4.09
N GLY A 83 -30.80 -3.93 4.56
CA GLY A 83 -30.63 -5.27 3.98
C GLY A 83 -29.70 -5.32 2.75
N SER A 84 -28.97 -4.25 2.47
CA SER A 84 -27.99 -4.17 1.37
C SER A 84 -26.81 -5.14 1.55
N ALA A 85 -26.10 -5.40 0.45
CA ALA A 85 -24.87 -6.22 0.47
C ALA A 85 -23.78 -5.60 1.36
N GLY A 86 -23.65 -4.26 1.37
CA GLY A 86 -22.73 -3.55 2.25
C GLY A 86 -23.03 -3.71 3.75
N GLN A 87 -24.28 -4.06 4.11
CA GLN A 87 -24.71 -4.41 5.48
C GLN A 87 -24.61 -5.91 5.81
N SER A 88 -24.14 -6.73 4.88
CA SER A 88 -24.10 -8.19 5.03
C SER A 88 -22.67 -8.66 5.34
N TRP A 89 -22.51 -9.37 6.45
CA TRP A 89 -21.23 -9.77 7.03
C TRP A 89 -21.17 -11.28 7.29
N ASP A 90 -19.97 -11.84 7.14
CA ASP A 90 -19.63 -13.20 7.60
C ASP A 90 -18.74 -13.10 8.84
N VAL A 91 -19.05 -13.89 9.87
CA VAL A 91 -18.26 -13.98 11.11
C VAL A 91 -17.47 -15.29 11.05
N ILE A 92 -16.18 -15.20 10.78
CA ILE A 92 -15.26 -16.33 10.63
C ILE A 92 -14.54 -16.58 11.96
N THR A 93 -14.39 -17.85 12.38
CA THR A 93 -13.71 -18.22 13.65
C THR A 93 -12.60 -19.26 13.48
N ALA A 94 -12.28 -19.60 12.23
CA ALA A 94 -11.09 -20.34 11.80
C ALA A 94 -11.02 -20.25 10.26
N GLY A 95 -9.83 -20.25 9.67
CA GLY A 95 -9.61 -20.19 8.21
C GLY A 95 -8.13 -19.98 7.86
N ALA A 96 -7.86 -19.46 6.67
CA ALA A 96 -6.52 -19.08 6.24
C ALA A 96 -6.01 -17.85 7.00
N HIS A 97 -6.93 -16.96 7.39
CA HIS A 97 -6.64 -15.68 8.05
C HIS A 97 -7.03 -15.63 9.54
N ASP A 98 -7.58 -16.72 10.09
CA ASP A 98 -7.77 -16.91 11.54
C ASP A 98 -7.37 -18.33 11.96
N ASN A 99 -6.39 -18.45 12.85
CA ASN A 99 -5.97 -19.71 13.45
C ASN A 99 -5.90 -19.64 14.98
N VAL A 100 -6.53 -18.62 15.59
CA VAL A 100 -6.45 -18.34 17.03
C VAL A 100 -7.76 -18.77 17.70
N ALA A 101 -7.65 -19.53 18.79
CA ALA A 101 -8.82 -20.01 19.51
C ALA A 101 -9.45 -18.90 20.35
N GLY A 102 -10.75 -18.66 20.18
CA GLY A 102 -11.48 -17.60 20.90
C GLY A 102 -11.42 -16.22 20.23
N THR A 103 -11.03 -16.15 18.96
CA THR A 103 -11.15 -14.95 18.12
C THR A 103 -12.16 -15.13 16.99
N MET A 104 -12.40 -14.03 16.27
CA MET A 104 -13.09 -14.01 14.99
C MET A 104 -12.49 -12.96 14.05
N LEU A 105 -12.69 -13.16 12.75
CA LEU A 105 -12.67 -12.09 11.75
C LEU A 105 -14.10 -11.63 11.46
N LEU A 106 -14.28 -10.34 11.25
CA LEU A 106 -15.50 -9.75 10.70
C LEU A 106 -15.24 -9.41 9.23
N VAL A 107 -15.84 -10.16 8.32
CA VAL A 107 -15.63 -10.02 6.86
C VAL A 107 -16.89 -9.45 6.22
N ASN A 108 -16.75 -8.40 5.41
CA ASN A 108 -17.89 -7.88 4.66
C ASN A 108 -18.16 -8.74 3.41
N THR A 109 -19.41 -9.10 3.16
CA THR A 109 -19.75 -10.00 2.04
C THR A 109 -19.79 -9.31 0.67
N LEU A 110 -19.87 -7.98 0.62
CA LEU A 110 -19.75 -7.22 -0.63
C LEU A 110 -18.30 -7.28 -1.14
N THR A 111 -17.34 -6.88 -0.30
CA THR A 111 -15.94 -6.70 -0.73
C THR A 111 -15.00 -7.84 -0.34
N GLN A 112 -15.43 -8.84 0.45
CA GLN A 112 -14.60 -9.89 1.05
C GLN A 112 -13.45 -9.42 1.97
N ALA A 113 -13.29 -8.11 2.16
CA ALA A 113 -12.31 -7.52 3.08
C ALA A 113 -12.63 -7.84 4.55
N CYS A 114 -11.58 -7.86 5.38
CA CYS A 114 -11.65 -7.99 6.83
C CYS A 114 -11.73 -6.62 7.51
N MET A 115 -12.48 -6.52 8.61
CA MET A 115 -12.39 -5.38 9.53
C MET A 115 -10.99 -5.33 10.17
N ASN A 116 -10.37 -4.15 10.19
CA ASN A 116 -8.99 -3.94 10.64
C ASN A 116 -8.88 -2.70 11.53
N PHE A 117 -8.15 -2.82 12.64
CA PHE A 117 -7.72 -1.71 13.50
C PHE A 117 -6.24 -1.37 13.26
N ASP A 118 -5.95 -0.12 12.87
CA ASP A 118 -4.60 0.41 12.61
C ASP A 118 -4.33 1.61 13.52
N ASP A 119 -3.63 1.37 14.64
CA ASP A 119 -3.30 2.37 15.67
C ASP A 119 -2.38 3.49 15.14
N ARG A 120 -1.64 3.21 14.06
CA ARG A 120 -0.77 4.17 13.36
C ARG A 120 -1.55 5.23 12.57
N ARG A 121 -2.84 5.03 12.30
CA ARG A 121 -3.70 5.99 11.60
C ARG A 121 -4.24 7.04 12.58
N ALA A 122 -4.63 8.20 12.05
CA ALA A 122 -5.26 9.25 12.84
C ALA A 122 -6.66 8.82 13.34
N PRO A 123 -7.08 9.25 14.55
CA PRO A 123 -8.47 9.11 15.01
C PRO A 123 -9.49 9.62 13.98
N GLY A 124 -10.60 8.91 13.84
CA GLY A 124 -11.57 9.03 12.74
C GLY A 124 -11.25 8.15 11.52
N ASN A 125 -10.11 7.45 11.52
CA ASN A 125 -9.64 6.60 10.42
C ASN A 125 -8.83 5.38 10.91
N GLN A 126 -9.02 4.94 12.17
CA GLN A 126 -8.27 3.83 12.75
C GLN A 126 -8.98 2.48 12.53
N VAL A 127 -10.27 2.50 12.23
CA VAL A 127 -11.11 1.31 11.98
C VAL A 127 -11.65 1.33 10.55
N ILE A 128 -11.25 0.32 9.78
CA ILE A 128 -11.40 0.29 8.32
C ILE A 128 -11.59 -1.14 7.82
N MET A 129 -12.09 -1.28 6.58
CA MET A 129 -11.94 -2.53 5.83
C MET A 129 -10.52 -2.64 5.28
N PHE A 130 -9.96 -3.85 5.28
CA PHE A 130 -8.67 -4.14 4.65
C PHE A 130 -8.59 -5.61 4.24
N SER A 131 -7.80 -5.90 3.21
CA SER A 131 -7.45 -7.24 2.75
C SER A 131 -7.11 -8.16 3.92
N CYS A 132 -7.77 -9.31 3.96
CA CYS A 132 -7.57 -10.27 5.03
C CYS A 132 -6.11 -10.75 5.07
N GLY A 133 -5.58 -10.92 6.29
CA GLY A 133 -4.17 -11.19 6.54
C GLY A 133 -3.25 -9.96 6.56
N GLY A 134 -3.81 -8.74 6.57
CA GLY A 134 -3.06 -7.50 6.84
C GLY A 134 -2.07 -7.07 5.75
N ARG A 135 -2.22 -7.57 4.52
CA ARG A 135 -1.46 -7.13 3.34
C ARG A 135 -2.43 -6.64 2.28
N ALA A 136 -2.21 -5.45 1.73
CA ALA A 136 -3.12 -4.78 0.80
C ALA A 136 -3.31 -5.49 -0.57
N ASP A 137 -2.60 -6.59 -0.78
CA ASP A 137 -2.60 -7.46 -1.96
C ASP A 137 -3.21 -8.84 -1.66
N GLY A 138 -3.82 -9.04 -0.48
CA GLY A 138 -4.41 -10.32 -0.08
C GLY A 138 -3.40 -11.42 0.25
N GLY A 139 -2.10 -11.22 -0.03
CA GLY A 139 -1.01 -12.18 0.23
C GLY A 139 -0.59 -12.27 1.69
N GLY A 140 -1.55 -12.13 2.61
CA GLY A 140 -1.32 -12.00 4.04
C GLY A 140 -1.25 -13.30 4.82
N THR A 141 -1.12 -13.15 6.13
CA THR A 141 -1.25 -14.22 7.14
C THR A 141 -2.02 -13.68 8.33
N VAL A 142 -2.51 -14.52 9.24
CA VAL A 142 -3.19 -14.10 10.48
C VAL A 142 -2.48 -12.91 11.16
N VAL A 143 -3.23 -11.81 11.41
CA VAL A 143 -2.71 -10.57 12.00
C VAL A 143 -3.56 -10.10 13.19
N PRO A 144 -2.95 -9.68 14.32
CA PRO A 144 -3.68 -9.17 15.49
C PRO A 144 -4.56 -7.93 15.25
N SER A 145 -4.34 -7.19 14.17
CA SER A 145 -5.15 -6.01 13.79
C SER A 145 -6.54 -6.36 13.26
N GLN A 146 -6.76 -7.60 12.82
CA GLN A 146 -8.03 -8.06 12.23
C GLN A 146 -8.78 -9.07 13.11
N LEU A 147 -8.11 -9.65 14.10
CA LEU A 147 -8.71 -10.58 15.06
C LEU A 147 -9.41 -9.83 16.19
N PHE A 148 -10.66 -10.19 16.45
CA PHE A 148 -11.46 -9.67 17.56
C PHE A 148 -11.78 -10.78 18.57
N ASN A 149 -11.84 -10.46 19.86
CA ASN A 149 -12.26 -11.41 20.91
C ASN A 149 -13.67 -11.97 20.61
N PHE A 150 -13.84 -13.30 20.62
CA PHE A 150 -15.13 -13.96 20.38
C PHE A 150 -15.33 -15.20 21.27
N THR A 151 -16.29 -15.11 22.19
CA THR A 151 -16.68 -16.18 23.12
C THR A 151 -17.88 -17.01 22.64
N GLY A 152 -18.35 -16.76 21.40
CA GLY A 152 -19.58 -17.36 20.86
C GLY A 152 -20.83 -16.50 21.08
N GLY A 153 -21.91 -16.86 20.38
CA GLY A 153 -23.22 -16.20 20.50
C GLY A 153 -23.41 -14.97 19.61
N ALA A 154 -24.62 -14.42 19.66
CA ALA A 154 -25.09 -13.33 18.78
C ALA A 154 -24.90 -11.92 19.37
N GLY A 155 -24.19 -11.81 20.50
CA GLY A 155 -24.09 -10.57 21.28
C GLY A 155 -25.29 -10.32 22.22
N PRO A 156 -25.38 -9.12 22.85
CA PRO A 156 -24.45 -8.00 22.68
C PRO A 156 -23.01 -8.33 23.12
N LEU A 157 -22.03 -7.87 22.36
CA LEU A 157 -20.60 -7.96 22.66
C LEU A 157 -19.87 -6.66 22.29
N ALA A 158 -18.75 -6.40 22.97
CA ALA A 158 -17.81 -5.35 22.57
C ALA A 158 -16.77 -5.93 21.60
N LEU A 159 -16.46 -5.18 20.54
CA LEU A 159 -15.44 -5.56 19.57
C LEU A 159 -14.07 -5.04 20.05
N GLN A 160 -13.22 -5.94 20.55
CA GLN A 160 -11.85 -5.63 20.97
C GLN A 160 -10.83 -6.29 20.02
N PRO A 161 -10.01 -5.52 19.27
CA PRO A 161 -8.96 -6.06 18.41
C PRO A 161 -7.77 -6.57 19.25
N GLN A 162 -7.12 -7.66 18.82
CA GLN A 162 -5.98 -8.25 19.55
C GLN A 162 -4.75 -7.33 19.64
N SER A 163 -4.57 -6.38 18.71
CA SER A 163 -3.53 -5.34 18.80
C SER A 163 -3.86 -4.23 19.80
N GLY A 164 -5.11 -4.09 20.24
CA GLY A 164 -5.62 -2.94 21.00
C GLY A 164 -5.71 -3.17 22.52
N ALA A 165 -4.65 -2.87 23.25
CA ALA A 165 -4.64 -2.94 24.72
C ALA A 165 -5.65 -1.94 25.33
N ASN A 166 -6.73 -2.47 25.94
CA ASN A 166 -7.88 -1.70 26.44
C ASN A 166 -8.60 -0.83 25.38
N VAL A 167 -8.48 -1.18 24.10
CA VAL A 167 -9.20 -0.53 23.00
C VAL A 167 -10.41 -1.37 22.62
N CYS A 168 -11.56 -0.71 22.48
CA CYS A 168 -12.79 -1.29 21.95
C CYS A 168 -13.28 -0.43 20.77
N LEU A 169 -13.97 -1.03 19.81
CA LEU A 169 -14.57 -0.27 18.72
C LEU A 169 -15.84 0.45 19.23
N ALA A 170 -16.06 1.67 18.76
CA ALA A 170 -17.14 2.54 19.21
C ALA A 170 -17.79 3.30 18.04
N VAL A 171 -19.10 3.49 18.11
CA VAL A 171 -19.84 4.35 17.17
C VAL A 171 -19.61 5.81 17.49
N THR A 172 -18.92 6.52 16.59
CA THR A 172 -18.67 7.95 16.73
C THR A 172 -19.92 8.80 16.46
N SER A 173 -19.92 10.05 16.93
CA SER A 173 -20.95 11.05 16.61
C SER A 173 -21.02 11.41 15.11
N ALA A 174 -19.98 11.07 14.33
CA ALA A 174 -19.95 11.20 12.88
C ALA A 174 -20.62 10.02 12.14
N ASN A 175 -21.16 9.03 12.87
CA ASN A 175 -21.74 7.79 12.32
C ASN A 175 -20.75 6.92 11.53
N VAL A 176 -19.47 6.98 11.90
CA VAL A 176 -18.45 5.97 11.55
C VAL A 176 -18.09 5.16 12.78
N LEU A 177 -17.71 3.90 12.57
CA LEU A 177 -17.06 3.07 13.58
C LEU A 177 -15.59 3.52 13.68
N ASP A 178 -15.12 3.77 14.90
CA ASP A 178 -13.71 4.07 15.20
C ASP A 178 -13.34 3.42 16.55
N GLN A 179 -12.26 3.85 17.20
CA GLN A 179 -11.81 3.29 18.48
C GLN A 179 -12.17 4.19 19.68
N ALA A 180 -12.37 3.56 20.84
CA ALA A 180 -12.43 4.21 22.14
C ALA A 180 -11.80 3.32 23.24
N PRO A 181 -11.48 3.87 24.42
CA PRO A 181 -11.17 3.06 25.60
C PRO A 181 -12.36 2.15 25.97
N CYS A 182 -12.09 0.87 26.21
CA CYS A 182 -13.14 -0.09 26.57
C CYS A 182 -13.95 0.34 27.80
N ALA A 183 -15.27 0.44 27.65
CA ALA A 183 -16.22 0.81 28.70
C ALA A 183 -17.35 -0.22 28.79
N ALA A 184 -17.43 -0.96 29.89
CA ALA A 184 -18.44 -1.99 30.09
C ALA A 184 -19.83 -1.37 30.25
N GLY A 185 -20.74 -1.70 29.32
CA GLY A 185 -22.11 -1.15 29.29
C GLY A 185 -22.25 0.17 28.51
N ASP A 186 -21.25 0.57 27.72
CA ASP A 186 -21.36 1.66 26.75
C ASP A 186 -22.12 1.17 25.49
N ASP A 187 -23.31 1.72 25.25
CA ASP A 187 -24.15 1.38 24.10
C ASP A 187 -23.47 1.69 22.74
N THR A 188 -22.51 2.62 22.70
CA THR A 188 -21.73 2.90 21.48
C THR A 188 -20.71 1.81 21.17
N GLN A 189 -20.33 1.01 22.17
CA GLN A 189 -19.40 -0.12 22.08
C GLN A 189 -20.15 -1.48 22.04
N SER A 190 -21.49 -1.45 21.98
CA SER A 190 -22.34 -2.63 22.00
C SER A 190 -22.73 -3.06 20.58
N PHE A 191 -22.37 -4.28 20.19
CA PHE A 191 -22.65 -4.84 18.86
C PHE A 191 -23.35 -6.20 18.96
N SER A 192 -24.20 -6.55 17.99
CA SER A 192 -24.90 -7.83 17.92
C SER A 192 -25.03 -8.35 16.49
N PHE A 193 -25.04 -9.67 16.33
CA PHE A 193 -25.19 -10.35 15.04
C PHE A 193 -26.65 -10.79 14.88
N GLY A 194 -27.42 -10.15 14.00
CA GLY A 194 -28.86 -10.41 14.00
C GLY A 194 -29.66 -9.84 12.83
N GLY A 195 -29.75 -10.61 11.75
CA GLY A 195 -30.68 -10.37 10.65
C GLY A 195 -30.11 -10.95 9.37
N ALA A 196 -30.72 -12.01 8.86
CA ALA A 196 -30.36 -12.62 7.58
C ALA A 196 -31.08 -11.87 6.44
N ASN A 197 -30.30 -11.31 5.52
CA ASN A 197 -30.85 -10.57 4.38
C ASN A 197 -31.40 -11.56 3.34
N SER A 198 -32.72 -11.77 3.37
CA SER A 198 -33.39 -12.86 2.64
C SER A 198 -33.57 -12.58 1.15
N SER A 199 -32.53 -12.86 0.35
CA SER A 199 -32.69 -13.12 -1.10
C SER A 199 -31.67 -14.14 -1.60
N GLY A 200 -32.14 -15.14 -2.35
CA GLY A 200 -31.30 -16.25 -2.85
C GLY A 200 -31.94 -17.63 -2.63
N ALA A 201 -32.84 -18.04 -3.52
CA ALA A 201 -33.53 -19.33 -3.42
C ALA A 201 -32.65 -20.50 -3.92
N GLY A 202 -31.96 -21.18 -3.01
CA GLY A 202 -31.39 -22.51 -3.24
C GLY A 202 -32.44 -23.61 -3.00
N ALA A 203 -32.59 -24.55 -3.93
CA ALA A 203 -33.72 -25.48 -3.94
C ALA A 203 -33.69 -26.51 -2.79
N THR A 204 -34.86 -26.77 -2.21
CA THR A 204 -35.07 -27.87 -1.25
C THR A 204 -34.89 -29.24 -1.89
N THR A 205 -33.85 -29.97 -1.49
CA THR A 205 -33.81 -31.43 -1.60
C THR A 205 -33.48 -32.03 -0.24
N SER A 206 -34.52 -32.45 0.48
CA SER A 206 -34.40 -33.16 1.74
C SER A 206 -33.92 -34.60 1.51
N VAL A 207 -32.75 -34.95 2.04
CA VAL A 207 -32.35 -36.34 2.29
C VAL A 207 -32.21 -36.54 3.80
N ALA A 208 -32.75 -37.65 4.31
CA ALA A 208 -32.93 -37.87 5.74
C ALA A 208 -31.63 -38.33 6.43
N ALA A 209 -31.57 -38.12 7.74
CA ALA A 209 -30.46 -38.57 8.57
C ALA A 209 -30.37 -40.11 8.63
N ALA A 210 -29.14 -40.62 8.60
CA ALA A 210 -28.80 -41.99 8.97
C ALA A 210 -27.75 -41.97 10.09
N SER A 211 -27.89 -42.86 11.08
CA SER A 211 -27.03 -42.95 12.26
C SER A 211 -25.68 -43.65 11.96
N PRO A 212 -24.65 -43.47 12.80
CA PRO A 212 -23.26 -43.69 12.39
C PRO A 212 -22.80 -45.16 12.46
N THR A 213 -21.77 -45.47 11.68
CA THR A 213 -20.90 -46.64 11.87
C THR A 213 -19.43 -46.20 11.95
N THR A 214 -18.68 -46.85 12.83
CA THR A 214 -17.28 -46.53 13.19
C THR A 214 -16.25 -47.18 12.22
N PRO A 215 -14.97 -46.75 12.25
CA PRO A 215 -14.14 -46.74 11.03
C PRO A 215 -13.37 -48.04 10.77
N LEU A 216 -12.85 -48.15 9.54
CA LEU A 216 -11.74 -49.03 9.18
C LEU A 216 -10.58 -48.21 8.60
N ALA A 217 -9.35 -48.68 8.78
CA ALA A 217 -8.14 -47.88 8.61
C ALA A 217 -7.36 -48.14 7.30
N GLY A 218 -6.62 -47.12 6.88
CA GLY A 218 -5.31 -47.29 6.23
C GLY A 218 -5.25 -47.21 4.70
N ALA A 219 -4.60 -46.16 4.20
CA ALA A 219 -3.51 -46.27 3.21
C ALA A 219 -2.77 -44.91 3.07
N THR A 220 -1.45 -44.91 3.22
CA THR A 220 -0.56 -43.82 2.74
C THR A 220 -0.22 -44.10 1.27
N PRO A 221 -0.01 -43.08 0.41
CA PRO A 221 1.37 -42.89 -0.07
C PRO A 221 1.79 -41.44 -0.40
N THR A 222 3.02 -41.11 0.00
CA THR A 222 4.00 -40.30 -0.78
C THR A 222 5.00 -41.30 -1.44
N PRO A 223 5.93 -40.93 -2.36
CA PRO A 223 6.41 -39.60 -2.81
C PRO A 223 5.94 -39.29 -4.27
N THR A 224 6.59 -38.58 -5.22
CA THR A 224 8.00 -38.21 -5.46
C THR A 224 8.14 -36.99 -6.40
N SER A 225 9.34 -36.38 -6.39
CA SER A 225 9.76 -35.26 -7.27
C SER A 225 10.19 -35.73 -8.67
N ALA A 226 10.17 -34.81 -9.66
CA ALA A 226 10.87 -34.93 -10.94
C ALA A 226 11.32 -33.54 -11.45
N LEU A 227 12.39 -33.48 -12.26
CA LEU A 227 13.06 -32.25 -12.73
C LEU A 227 13.04 -32.08 -14.26
N ALA A 228 13.02 -30.81 -14.68
CA ALA A 228 13.69 -30.18 -15.83
C ALA A 228 13.82 -30.89 -17.21
N SER A 229 13.31 -30.21 -18.26
CA SER A 229 13.97 -29.99 -19.57
C SER A 229 13.21 -28.86 -20.29
N SER A 230 13.79 -27.85 -20.96
CA SER A 230 14.95 -27.75 -21.87
C SER A 230 14.59 -28.00 -23.34
N ALA A 231 14.25 -26.91 -24.03
CA ALA A 231 14.21 -26.77 -25.49
C ALA A 231 15.07 -25.55 -25.91
N SER A 232 15.45 -25.42 -27.18
CA SER A 232 16.45 -24.41 -27.62
C SER A 232 16.34 -24.04 -29.12
N ILE A 233 17.05 -22.97 -29.51
CA ILE A 233 17.28 -22.43 -30.87
C ILE A 233 16.00 -22.01 -31.65
N ILE A 234 16.00 -21.13 -32.66
CA ILE A 234 16.94 -20.79 -33.75
C ILE A 234 17.01 -19.25 -33.99
N PRO A 235 18.15 -18.66 -34.46
CA PRO A 235 18.28 -17.22 -34.75
C PRO A 235 17.97 -16.79 -36.20
N ALA A 236 17.91 -15.47 -36.46
CA ALA A 236 17.92 -14.86 -37.80
C ALA A 236 18.82 -13.59 -37.82
N THR A 237 19.34 -13.20 -39.00
CA THR A 237 20.51 -12.31 -39.14
C THR A 237 20.30 -11.04 -39.97
N ASP A 238 20.99 -9.97 -39.55
CA ASP A 238 21.70 -8.94 -40.35
C ASP A 238 21.20 -8.55 -41.77
N THR A 239 20.96 -7.25 -41.97
CA THR A 239 21.48 -6.54 -43.16
C THR A 239 21.73 -5.06 -42.85
N LYS A 240 22.87 -4.49 -43.29
CA LYS A 240 23.30 -3.10 -43.04
C LYS A 240 23.82 -2.42 -44.32
N VAL A 241 23.16 -1.34 -44.78
CA VAL A 241 23.69 -0.42 -45.83
C VAL A 241 23.23 1.03 -45.56
N PRO A 242 24.09 2.07 -45.68
CA PRO A 242 23.76 3.47 -45.38
C PRO A 242 23.61 4.39 -46.62
N VAL A 243 22.94 5.54 -46.46
CA VAL A 243 23.02 6.71 -47.37
C VAL A 243 22.95 8.01 -46.54
N THR A 244 23.55 9.10 -47.03
CA THR A 244 23.73 10.39 -46.32
C THR A 244 23.07 11.60 -46.99
N ALA A 245 22.89 12.68 -46.20
CA ALA A 245 22.88 14.11 -46.58
C ALA A 245 21.54 14.90 -46.74
N SER A 246 21.25 15.73 -45.72
CA SER A 246 21.17 17.20 -45.80
C SER A 246 19.99 17.97 -46.48
N VAL A 247 19.06 18.49 -45.64
CA VAL A 247 18.35 19.82 -45.65
C VAL A 247 17.57 20.33 -46.91
N PRO A 248 16.60 21.30 -46.79
CA PRO A 248 16.03 21.97 -45.61
C PRO A 248 14.47 21.92 -45.49
N SER A 249 13.94 22.67 -44.50
CA SER A 249 12.55 22.75 -44.00
C SER A 249 11.45 23.21 -44.97
N VAL A 250 10.19 22.76 -44.74
CA VAL A 250 9.03 23.58 -44.26
C VAL A 250 7.71 22.76 -44.21
N SER A 251 6.83 23.12 -43.24
CA SER A 251 5.42 22.70 -43.03
C SER A 251 5.11 21.23 -42.63
N THR A 252 4.11 21.07 -41.77
CA THR A 252 3.71 19.84 -41.06
C THR A 252 2.62 19.04 -41.80
N PRO A 253 2.61 17.71 -41.60
CA PRO A 253 1.51 17.08 -40.87
C PRO A 253 1.99 16.28 -39.63
N ALA A 254 1.04 15.81 -38.80
CA ALA A 254 1.33 15.16 -37.52
C ALA A 254 1.34 13.62 -37.58
N ILE A 255 2.26 12.97 -36.85
CA ILE A 255 2.24 11.54 -36.51
C ILE A 255 2.76 11.36 -35.06
N GLY A 256 2.07 10.54 -34.27
CA GLY A 256 2.59 9.72 -33.16
C GLY A 256 3.38 10.42 -32.05
N SER A 257 2.73 10.66 -30.90
CA SER A 257 3.40 11.14 -29.67
C SER A 257 4.45 10.16 -29.15
N ALA A 258 5.71 10.59 -29.12
CA ALA A 258 6.67 10.12 -28.12
C ALA A 258 6.39 10.81 -26.77
N ALA A 259 6.94 10.26 -25.68
CA ALA A 259 6.68 10.63 -24.28
C ALA A 259 6.37 12.13 -24.04
N GLN A 260 5.19 12.40 -23.50
CA GLN A 260 4.90 13.69 -22.87
C GLN A 260 5.74 13.78 -21.59
N ILE A 261 6.88 14.47 -21.66
CA ILE A 261 7.78 14.67 -20.51
C ILE A 261 6.98 15.32 -19.38
N ALA A 262 6.72 14.56 -18.32
CA ALA A 262 5.85 14.96 -17.23
C ALA A 262 6.53 16.05 -16.38
N SER A 263 6.24 17.31 -16.68
CA SER A 263 6.76 18.49 -15.97
C SER A 263 6.15 18.68 -14.56
N SER A 264 5.15 17.87 -14.20
CA SER A 264 4.46 17.84 -12.92
C SER A 264 3.96 16.43 -12.62
N ASN A 265 3.77 16.10 -11.34
CA ASN A 265 3.23 14.81 -10.95
C ASN A 265 1.73 14.76 -11.31
N PRO A 266 1.19 13.71 -11.99
CA PRO A 266 -0.18 13.75 -12.45
C PRO A 266 -1.18 13.64 -11.28
N THR A 267 -2.04 14.65 -11.14
CA THR A 267 -3.12 14.71 -10.13
C THR A 267 -4.41 14.02 -10.58
N SER A 268 -4.38 13.31 -11.70
CA SER A 268 -5.49 12.55 -12.29
C SER A 268 -4.97 11.22 -12.84
N ALA A 269 -5.86 10.24 -12.99
CA ALA A 269 -5.47 8.94 -13.52
C ALA A 269 -4.98 9.04 -14.97
N VAL A 270 -3.77 8.53 -15.21
CA VAL A 270 -3.12 8.44 -16.52
C VAL A 270 -2.54 7.03 -16.70
N PRO A 271 -2.38 6.51 -17.93
CA PRO A 271 -1.78 5.19 -18.14
C PRO A 271 -0.37 5.09 -17.52
N VAL A 272 -0.01 3.92 -16.99
CA VAL A 272 1.35 3.61 -16.50
C VAL A 272 1.96 2.46 -17.27
N SER A 273 3.30 2.39 -17.33
CA SER A 273 3.99 1.37 -18.12
C SER A 273 4.11 0.00 -17.43
N ARG A 274 3.82 -0.10 -16.12
CA ARG A 274 3.86 -1.35 -15.34
C ARG A 274 2.49 -1.70 -14.75
N ALA A 275 2.48 -2.36 -13.57
CA ALA A 275 1.29 -2.96 -12.99
C ALA A 275 0.19 -1.95 -12.64
N GLY A 276 -1.07 -2.39 -12.72
CA GLY A 276 -2.28 -1.60 -12.41
C GLY A 276 -2.85 -0.76 -13.55
N GLY A 277 -2.13 -0.61 -14.67
CA GLY A 277 -2.64 -0.04 -15.94
C GLY A 277 -2.76 1.49 -15.97
N SER A 278 -3.29 2.10 -14.91
CA SER A 278 -3.34 3.57 -14.75
C SER A 278 -2.93 3.98 -13.33
N LEU A 279 -2.17 5.07 -13.24
CA LEU A 279 -1.81 5.79 -12.02
C LEU A 279 -3.07 6.11 -11.19
N GLN A 280 -3.01 5.87 -9.89
CA GLN A 280 -4.04 6.25 -8.93
C GLN A 280 -3.45 7.30 -7.99
N PRO A 281 -3.67 8.61 -8.23
CA PRO A 281 -2.99 9.68 -7.49
C PRO A 281 -3.15 9.61 -5.97
N SER A 282 -4.29 9.13 -5.48
CA SER A 282 -4.54 8.90 -4.04
C SER A 282 -3.71 7.75 -3.47
N ALA A 283 -3.55 6.64 -4.21
CA ALA A 283 -2.72 5.51 -3.80
C ALA A 283 -1.22 5.84 -3.92
N ALA A 284 -0.83 6.66 -4.90
CA ALA A 284 0.53 7.18 -5.04
C ALA A 284 0.91 8.13 -3.88
N ALA A 285 0.01 9.03 -3.49
CA ALA A 285 0.20 9.95 -2.36
C ALA A 285 0.21 9.24 -0.99
N GLU A 286 -0.51 8.12 -0.83
CA GLU A 286 -0.41 7.28 0.37
C GLU A 286 0.87 6.43 0.38
N ALA A 287 1.28 5.90 -0.78
CA ALA A 287 2.49 5.09 -0.91
C ALA A 287 3.79 5.92 -0.82
N ASN A 288 3.73 7.22 -1.12
CA ASN A 288 4.87 8.14 -1.08
C ASN A 288 4.48 9.41 -0.30
N PRO A 289 4.30 9.33 1.03
CA PRO A 289 4.00 10.49 1.85
C PRO A 289 5.26 11.33 2.05
N LYS A 290 5.16 12.66 1.90
CA LYS A 290 6.30 13.55 2.17
C LYS A 290 6.70 13.50 3.65
N ASP A 291 7.96 13.15 3.92
CA ASP A 291 8.52 13.17 5.27
C ASP A 291 8.67 14.61 5.79
N THR A 292 7.73 15.03 6.63
CA THR A 292 7.72 16.37 7.26
C THR A 292 8.72 16.50 8.42
N THR A 293 9.42 15.42 8.79
CA THR A 293 10.51 15.42 9.78
C THR A 293 11.90 15.44 9.14
N ALA A 294 11.97 15.42 7.80
CA ALA A 294 13.20 15.33 7.03
C ALA A 294 14.18 16.48 7.29
N THR A 295 15.45 16.12 7.49
CA THR A 295 16.60 17.03 7.44
C THR A 295 17.29 16.89 6.09
N LEU A 296 17.10 17.88 5.23
CA LEU A 296 17.63 17.91 3.86
C LEU A 296 19.05 18.49 3.85
N ALA A 297 20.01 17.75 3.28
CA ALA A 297 21.33 18.28 2.91
C ALA A 297 21.25 19.07 1.57
N PHE A 298 20.37 18.63 0.68
CA PHE A 298 19.99 19.32 -0.56
C PHE A 298 18.50 19.13 -0.80
N SER A 299 17.86 20.09 -1.48
CA SER A 299 16.48 19.97 -1.96
C SER A 299 16.38 20.35 -3.42
N SER A 300 15.54 19.65 -4.19
CA SER A 300 15.34 19.85 -5.62
C SER A 300 16.66 19.89 -6.43
N ALA A 301 17.67 19.15 -5.97
CA ALA A 301 18.96 19.06 -6.61
C ALA A 301 18.95 18.07 -7.76
N SER A 302 19.84 18.29 -8.72
CA SER A 302 20.04 17.47 -9.90
C SER A 302 21.26 16.59 -9.67
N ILE A 303 21.07 15.27 -9.64
CA ILE A 303 22.16 14.30 -9.46
C ILE A 303 22.76 13.99 -10.83
N LYS A 304 24.05 14.23 -11.00
CA LYS A 304 24.75 14.09 -12.29
C LYS A 304 25.82 13.02 -12.25
N THR A 305 25.87 12.22 -13.29
CA THR A 305 27.00 11.34 -13.63
C THR A 305 28.29 12.15 -13.82
N SER A 306 29.44 11.47 -13.85
CA SER A 306 30.73 12.09 -14.19
C SER A 306 30.87 12.52 -15.67
N SER A 307 30.00 12.04 -16.56
CA SER A 307 29.85 12.58 -17.92
C SER A 307 28.98 13.84 -17.99
N GLY A 308 28.32 14.22 -16.89
CA GLY A 308 27.47 15.41 -16.78
C GLY A 308 25.99 15.20 -17.08
N GLN A 309 25.58 13.98 -17.47
CA GLN A 309 24.18 13.57 -17.66
C GLN A 309 23.46 13.44 -16.31
N CYS A 310 22.19 13.82 -16.27
CA CYS A 310 21.34 13.79 -15.07
C CYS A 310 20.67 12.43 -14.89
N LEU A 311 20.43 12.04 -13.63
CA LEU A 311 19.40 11.06 -13.29
C LEU A 311 18.02 11.67 -13.56
N PHE A 312 17.09 10.86 -14.06
CA PHE A 312 15.71 11.26 -14.34
C PHE A 312 14.72 10.15 -13.97
N ILE A 313 13.51 10.54 -13.55
CA ILE A 313 12.38 9.64 -13.39
C ILE A 313 11.18 10.08 -14.22
N ASP A 314 10.51 9.13 -14.88
CA ASP A 314 9.18 9.33 -15.44
C ASP A 314 8.15 8.86 -14.40
N SER A 315 7.35 9.80 -13.90
CA SER A 315 6.32 9.56 -12.88
C SER A 315 5.19 8.62 -13.34
N THR A 316 5.15 8.24 -14.61
CA THR A 316 4.23 7.25 -15.20
C THR A 316 4.89 5.92 -15.55
N ALA A 317 6.22 5.78 -15.43
CA ALA A 317 6.95 4.55 -15.77
C ALA A 317 6.96 3.48 -14.66
N GLY A 318 6.19 3.71 -13.59
CA GLY A 318 6.05 2.80 -12.45
C GLY A 318 4.78 1.94 -12.52
N ASP A 319 4.39 1.41 -11.37
CA ASP A 319 3.05 0.91 -11.13
C ASP A 319 2.05 2.05 -10.81
N PHE A 320 0.80 1.67 -10.57
CA PHE A 320 -0.29 2.60 -10.22
C PHE A 320 -0.08 3.42 -8.93
N ARG A 321 0.95 3.13 -8.10
CA ARG A 321 1.34 3.90 -6.89
C ARG A 321 2.66 4.64 -7.07
N GLN A 322 3.23 4.66 -8.28
CA GLN A 322 4.56 5.22 -8.56
C GLN A 322 5.73 4.42 -7.94
N ASN A 323 5.48 3.17 -7.55
CA ASN A 323 6.55 2.21 -7.24
C ASN A 323 7.16 1.65 -8.53
N LEU A 324 8.37 1.12 -8.45
CA LEU A 324 9.07 0.43 -9.56
C LEU A 324 9.37 1.35 -10.76
N ILE A 325 9.37 2.67 -10.60
CA ILE A 325 9.79 3.61 -11.66
C ILE A 325 11.29 3.41 -11.92
N PRO A 326 11.74 3.12 -13.17
CA PRO A 326 13.15 3.09 -13.53
C PRO A 326 13.82 4.44 -13.36
N ILE A 327 15.11 4.43 -13.00
CA ILE A 327 15.95 5.63 -13.05
C ILE A 327 16.61 5.69 -14.43
N ALA A 328 16.21 6.67 -15.24
CA ALA A 328 16.88 6.97 -16.50
C ALA A 328 18.17 7.78 -16.26
N VAL A 329 19.09 7.69 -17.20
CA VAL A 329 20.26 8.58 -17.33
C VAL A 329 20.14 9.30 -18.66
N GLN A 330 20.08 10.63 -18.63
CA GLN A 330 19.80 11.44 -19.82
C GLN A 330 20.50 12.80 -19.76
N ASP A 331 20.54 13.51 -20.89
CA ASP A 331 21.04 14.88 -20.94
C ASP A 331 20.15 15.79 -20.07
N CYS A 332 20.76 16.61 -19.20
CA CYS A 332 20.02 17.44 -18.26
C CYS A 332 19.16 18.50 -18.97
N THR A 333 17.85 18.45 -18.76
CA THR A 333 16.85 19.40 -19.27
C THR A 333 16.38 20.41 -18.22
N GLY A 334 16.57 20.12 -16.93
CA GLY A 334 15.96 20.85 -15.82
C GLY A 334 14.51 20.46 -15.53
N ALA A 335 13.98 19.39 -16.15
CA ALA A 335 12.64 18.88 -15.88
C ALA A 335 12.46 18.42 -14.42
N ALA A 336 11.23 18.44 -13.92
CA ALA A 336 10.93 18.10 -12.53
C ALA A 336 11.32 16.66 -12.14
N GLY A 337 11.30 15.72 -13.09
CA GLY A 337 11.78 14.35 -12.88
C GLY A 337 13.30 14.23 -12.71
N GLU A 338 14.08 15.29 -12.95
CA GLU A 338 15.54 15.35 -12.69
C GLU A 338 15.86 15.84 -11.27
N LYS A 339 14.84 16.09 -10.44
CA LYS A 339 14.98 16.76 -9.14
C LYS A 339 14.79 15.80 -7.96
N PHE A 340 15.77 15.86 -7.05
CA PHE A 340 15.88 14.99 -5.89
C PHE A 340 16.20 15.78 -4.62
N ASP A 341 15.59 15.37 -3.52
CA ASP A 341 15.92 15.76 -2.16
C ASP A 341 16.91 14.74 -1.57
N ILE A 342 17.94 15.23 -0.86
CA ILE A 342 18.99 14.39 -0.23
C ILE A 342 18.77 14.44 1.28
N ILE A 343 18.12 13.42 1.83
CA ILE A 343 17.62 13.42 3.21
C ILE A 343 18.58 12.67 4.14
N THR A 344 19.13 13.36 5.14
CA THR A 344 20.18 12.85 6.04
C THR A 344 19.70 12.47 7.44
N ALA A 345 18.47 12.85 7.79
CA ALA A 345 17.70 12.32 8.91
C ALA A 345 16.20 12.50 8.63
N GLY A 346 15.33 11.68 9.21
CA GLY A 346 13.87 11.74 9.04
C GLY A 346 13.17 10.49 9.56
N ALA A 347 11.88 10.35 9.29
CA ALA A 347 11.08 9.18 9.67
C ALA A 347 11.59 7.88 9.02
N HIS A 348 12.12 7.99 7.80
CA HIS A 348 12.67 6.85 7.04
C HIS A 348 14.21 6.81 7.01
N ASN A 349 14.91 7.70 7.73
CA ASN A 349 16.36 7.67 7.90
C ASN A 349 16.76 8.09 9.32
N ASN A 350 17.22 7.15 10.14
CA ASN A 350 17.75 7.40 11.48
C ASN A 350 19.27 7.11 11.59
N GLU A 351 19.96 6.92 10.46
CA GLU A 351 21.34 6.42 10.44
C GLU A 351 22.36 7.50 10.07
N ALA A 352 23.34 7.68 10.95
CA ALA A 352 24.43 8.64 10.72
C ALA A 352 25.24 8.34 9.45
N ASN A 353 25.76 9.39 8.81
CA ASN A 353 26.56 9.31 7.58
C ASN A 353 25.86 8.57 6.43
N SER A 354 24.53 8.60 6.40
CA SER A 354 23.67 7.88 5.46
C SER A 354 22.59 8.81 4.92
N THR A 355 22.13 8.58 3.69
CA THR A 355 21.09 9.40 3.07
C THR A 355 20.09 8.57 2.27
N LEU A 356 18.85 9.05 2.21
CA LEU A 356 17.88 8.68 1.19
C LEU A 356 18.02 9.65 0.01
N VAL A 357 18.02 9.12 -1.20
CA VAL A 357 17.82 9.91 -2.42
C VAL A 357 16.33 9.86 -2.74
N VAL A 358 15.62 10.95 -2.53
CA VAL A 358 14.15 11.04 -2.68
C VAL A 358 13.81 11.87 -3.90
N SER A 359 12.84 11.47 -4.71
CA SER A 359 12.40 12.30 -5.84
C SER A 359 11.54 13.47 -5.36
N SER A 360 11.95 14.70 -5.65
CA SER A 360 11.17 15.91 -5.35
C SER A 360 9.87 16.03 -6.18
N LEU A 361 9.63 15.11 -7.12
CA LEU A 361 8.42 15.02 -7.95
C LEU A 361 7.39 14.03 -7.39
N THR A 362 7.83 12.91 -6.82
CA THR A 362 6.97 11.78 -6.43
C THR A 362 7.07 11.41 -4.95
N GLU A 363 7.98 12.01 -4.18
CA GLU A 363 8.28 11.72 -2.78
C GLU A 363 8.74 10.27 -2.49
N GLY A 364 8.91 9.43 -3.52
CA GLY A 364 9.47 8.09 -3.41
C GLY A 364 10.99 8.11 -3.20
N CYS A 365 11.52 7.02 -2.65
CA CYS A 365 12.94 6.79 -2.37
C CYS A 365 13.61 5.93 -3.46
N LEU A 366 14.84 6.27 -3.84
CA LEU A 366 15.71 5.39 -4.64
C LEU A 366 15.98 4.09 -3.87
N ASN A 367 15.81 2.96 -4.53
CA ASN A 367 15.88 1.63 -3.95
C ASN A 367 16.67 0.66 -4.84
N PHE A 368 17.51 -0.18 -4.22
CA PHE A 368 18.13 -1.35 -4.84
C PHE A 368 17.56 -2.66 -4.26
N ASP A 369 16.94 -3.47 -5.12
CA ASP A 369 16.37 -4.77 -4.76
C ASP A 369 17.02 -5.89 -5.58
N ASP A 370 18.00 -6.57 -4.97
CA ASP A 370 18.80 -7.64 -5.57
C ASP A 370 17.99 -8.87 -5.99
N ARG A 371 16.76 -9.02 -5.46
CA ARG A 371 15.85 -10.13 -5.78
C ARG A 371 15.13 -9.95 -7.12
N ARG A 372 15.17 -8.75 -7.72
CA ARG A 372 14.53 -8.46 -9.02
C ARG A 372 15.43 -8.93 -10.18
N ALA A 373 14.85 -9.05 -11.37
CA ALA A 373 15.61 -9.43 -12.56
C ALA A 373 16.68 -8.38 -12.90
N ALA A 374 17.85 -8.82 -13.36
CA ALA A 374 18.98 -7.95 -13.70
C ALA A 374 18.55 -6.82 -14.66
N GLY A 375 18.93 -5.59 -14.32
CA GLY A 375 18.48 -4.39 -15.04
C GLY A 375 17.07 -3.88 -14.71
N ASP A 376 16.40 -4.47 -13.72
CA ASP A 376 15.18 -3.98 -13.07
C ASP A 376 15.37 -3.93 -11.52
N GLN A 377 16.62 -3.93 -11.04
CA GLN A 377 16.95 -3.94 -9.61
C GLN A 377 17.06 -2.52 -9.02
N VAL A 378 17.26 -1.49 -9.86
CA VAL A 378 17.40 -0.08 -9.48
C VAL A 378 16.17 0.73 -9.88
N LEU A 379 15.49 1.36 -8.91
CA LEU A 379 14.16 1.94 -9.09
C LEU A 379 13.77 2.95 -8.00
N MET A 380 12.72 3.74 -8.23
CA MET A 380 12.01 4.45 -7.15
C MET A 380 10.98 3.52 -6.49
N PHE A 381 10.86 3.61 -5.16
CA PHE A 381 9.89 2.88 -4.36
C PHE A 381 9.46 3.74 -3.16
N SER A 382 8.27 3.45 -2.62
CA SER A 382 7.81 3.91 -1.32
C SER A 382 8.93 3.93 -0.28
N CYS A 383 9.15 5.09 0.36
CA CYS A 383 10.13 5.21 1.41
C CYS A 383 9.83 4.26 2.58
N GLY A 384 10.87 3.65 3.12
CA GLY A 384 10.78 2.58 4.12
C GLY A 384 10.55 1.17 3.56
N GLY A 385 10.73 0.95 2.25
CA GLY A 385 10.82 -0.38 1.64
C GLY A 385 9.52 -1.20 1.61
N ARG A 386 8.36 -0.60 1.87
CA ARG A 386 7.04 -1.24 1.70
C ARG A 386 6.20 -0.45 0.71
N ALA A 387 5.60 -1.12 -0.27
CA ALA A 387 4.83 -0.50 -1.37
C ALA A 387 3.60 0.33 -0.94
N ASP A 388 3.27 0.37 0.35
CA ASP A 388 2.17 1.12 0.97
C ASP A 388 2.66 2.36 1.75
N GLY A 389 3.95 2.70 1.70
CA GLY A 389 4.57 3.78 2.49
C GLY A 389 4.67 3.49 4.00
N GLY A 390 4.04 2.42 4.50
CA GLY A 390 3.94 2.08 5.92
C GLY A 390 5.17 1.36 6.48
N GLY A 391 6.35 1.68 5.95
CA GLY A 391 7.64 1.05 6.27
C GLY A 391 8.56 1.89 7.15
N ALA A 392 9.52 1.23 7.79
CA ALA A 392 10.60 1.85 8.56
C ALA A 392 11.91 1.86 7.75
N VAL A 393 12.99 2.41 8.30
CA VAL A 393 14.32 2.47 7.68
C VAL A 393 14.75 1.12 7.08
N THR A 394 15.32 1.13 5.87
CA THR A 394 15.76 -0.07 5.14
C THR A 394 17.11 0.14 4.45
N ASP A 395 17.98 -0.85 4.56
CA ASP A 395 19.29 -0.89 3.89
C ASP A 395 19.20 -0.87 2.35
N SER A 396 18.03 -1.19 1.78
CA SER A 396 17.79 -1.12 0.33
C SER A 396 17.65 0.30 -0.22
N GLN A 397 17.45 1.31 0.64
CA GLN A 397 17.23 2.72 0.27
C GLN A 397 18.27 3.68 0.85
N LEU A 398 19.11 3.22 1.79
CA LEU A 398 20.18 4.03 2.36
C LEU A 398 21.47 3.94 1.54
N PHE A 399 22.07 5.11 1.30
CA PHE A 399 23.36 5.27 0.64
C PHE A 399 24.34 6.01 1.57
N PRO A 400 25.63 5.61 1.68
CA PRO A 400 26.63 6.31 2.45
C PRO A 400 26.84 7.76 1.95
N PHE A 401 26.76 8.72 2.87
CA PHE A 401 26.91 10.13 2.55
C PHE A 401 27.53 10.92 3.71
N GLY A 402 28.74 11.42 3.51
CA GLY A 402 29.51 12.20 4.50
C GLY A 402 29.35 13.72 4.38
N GLY A 403 28.40 14.20 3.57
CA GLY A 403 28.29 15.62 3.20
C GLY A 403 29.09 15.99 1.95
N GLY A 404 28.98 17.26 1.54
CA GLY A 404 29.58 17.78 0.30
C GLY A 404 28.75 17.49 -0.95
N ASN A 405 29.28 17.86 -2.12
CA ASN A 405 28.53 17.90 -3.38
C ASN A 405 28.74 16.64 -4.24
N SER A 406 29.13 15.50 -3.65
CA SER A 406 29.31 14.25 -4.38
C SER A 406 28.89 13.05 -3.52
N ILE A 407 28.40 12.01 -4.19
CA ILE A 407 27.90 10.78 -3.57
C ILE A 407 28.30 9.58 -4.42
N VAL A 408 28.69 8.48 -3.78
CA VAL A 408 28.78 7.16 -4.41
C VAL A 408 27.51 6.42 -4.04
N LEU A 409 26.72 6.03 -5.04
CA LEU A 409 25.46 5.32 -4.82
C LEU A 409 25.72 3.83 -4.55
N ALA A 410 26.33 3.52 -3.39
CA ALA A 410 26.49 2.16 -2.89
C ALA A 410 25.35 1.84 -1.90
N PRO A 411 24.30 1.09 -2.26
CA PRO A 411 23.20 0.79 -1.35
C PRO A 411 23.66 -0.12 -0.21
N LYS A 412 23.19 0.10 1.02
CA LYS A 412 23.70 -0.61 2.20
C LYS A 412 23.49 -2.12 2.16
N ASN A 413 22.37 -2.61 1.60
CA ASN A 413 22.15 -4.04 1.40
C ASN A 413 23.16 -4.68 0.42
N GLY A 414 23.79 -3.87 -0.44
CA GLY A 414 24.94 -4.25 -1.25
C GLY A 414 26.26 -4.38 -0.48
N ALA A 415 26.29 -4.09 0.83
CA ALA A 415 27.40 -4.28 1.76
C ALA A 415 28.78 -3.71 1.32
N GLY A 416 28.78 -2.67 0.49
CA GLY A 416 29.99 -2.10 -0.12
C GLY A 416 30.61 -2.94 -1.25
N ALA A 417 29.97 -4.06 -1.62
CA ALA A 417 30.32 -4.84 -2.80
C ALA A 417 29.57 -4.36 -4.06
N THR A 418 28.36 -3.81 -3.91
CA THR A 418 27.54 -3.29 -5.02
C THR A 418 27.50 -1.76 -5.04
N CYS A 419 27.75 -1.18 -6.21
CA CYS A 419 27.69 0.26 -6.50
C CYS A 419 26.82 0.50 -7.74
N LEU A 420 25.99 1.54 -7.71
CA LEU A 420 25.17 1.93 -8.86
C LEU A 420 25.99 2.78 -9.85
N PHE A 421 25.73 2.64 -11.14
CA PHE A 421 26.43 3.33 -12.23
C PHE A 421 25.52 3.59 -13.43
N ALA A 422 25.94 4.47 -14.34
CA ALA A 422 25.22 4.75 -15.58
C ALA A 422 25.50 3.67 -16.65
N ASN A 423 24.54 2.76 -16.85
CA ASN A 423 24.58 1.76 -17.92
C ASN A 423 23.83 2.29 -19.16
N GLY A 424 24.48 3.21 -19.88
CA GLY A 424 23.87 3.90 -21.01
C GLY A 424 22.74 4.82 -20.55
N ALA A 425 21.51 4.54 -20.98
CA ALA A 425 20.33 5.38 -20.72
C ALA A 425 19.61 5.10 -19.38
N LYS A 426 20.19 4.26 -18.50
CA LYS A 426 19.63 3.91 -17.19
C LYS A 426 20.69 3.86 -16.08
N LEU A 427 20.25 4.00 -14.83
CA LEU A 427 21.04 3.63 -13.66
C LEU A 427 20.92 2.11 -13.44
N ASP A 428 22.02 1.46 -13.08
CA ASP A 428 22.14 -0.01 -12.98
C ASP A 428 23.16 -0.38 -11.90
N GLU A 429 23.21 -1.65 -11.51
CA GLU A 429 24.16 -2.20 -10.54
C GLU A 429 25.46 -2.75 -11.16
N GLN A 430 26.59 -2.52 -10.49
CA GLN A 430 27.84 -3.26 -10.74
C GLN A 430 28.66 -3.46 -9.45
N ALA A 431 29.77 -4.18 -9.53
CA ALA A 431 30.70 -4.32 -8.40
C ALA A 431 31.38 -2.98 -8.08
N CYS A 432 31.51 -2.62 -6.80
CA CYS A 432 32.23 -1.41 -6.38
C CYS A 432 33.72 -1.47 -6.77
N THR A 433 34.16 -0.51 -7.58
CA THR A 433 35.55 -0.32 -8.02
C THR A 433 36.19 0.91 -7.39
N GLY A 434 35.37 1.88 -6.96
CA GLY A 434 35.83 3.21 -6.55
C GLY A 434 36.22 4.12 -7.73
N ASP A 435 35.87 3.76 -8.97
CA ASP A 435 36.13 4.61 -10.14
C ASP A 435 35.10 5.74 -10.31
N ALA A 436 35.44 6.72 -11.15
CA ALA A 436 34.65 7.93 -11.34
C ALA A 436 33.29 7.71 -12.04
N THR A 437 32.99 6.52 -12.59
CA THR A 437 31.66 6.19 -13.14
C THR A 437 30.63 5.83 -12.06
N GLN A 438 31.12 5.50 -10.86
CA GLN A 438 30.31 5.18 -9.67
C GLN A 438 30.10 6.41 -8.76
N ALA A 439 30.78 7.52 -9.07
CA ALA A 439 30.69 8.78 -8.35
C ALA A 439 29.78 9.78 -9.09
N PHE A 440 28.82 10.34 -8.35
CA PHE A 440 27.85 11.31 -8.85
C PHE A 440 28.09 12.67 -8.20
N ASN A 441 27.75 13.74 -8.92
CA ASN A 441 27.82 15.13 -8.46
C ASN A 441 26.41 15.64 -8.14
N ILE A 442 26.22 16.22 -6.96
CA ILE A 442 24.95 16.80 -6.53
C ILE A 442 24.99 18.31 -6.86
N VAL A 443 24.06 18.77 -7.71
CA VAL A 443 23.99 20.15 -8.18
C VAL A 443 22.61 20.72 -7.87
N ALA A 444 22.53 21.61 -6.86
CA ALA A 444 21.34 22.39 -6.55
C ALA A 444 20.87 23.21 -7.78
#